data_AF-A0A3P6RKH7-F1
#
_entry.id   AF-A0A3P6RKH7-F1
#
_cell.length_a   1.000
_cell.length_b   1.000
_cell.length_c   1.000
_cell.angle_alpha   90.00
_cell.angle_beta   90.00
_cell.angle_gamma   90.00
#
_symmetry.space_group_name_H-M   'P 1'
#
loop_
_entity.id
_entity.type
_entity.pdbx_description
1 polymer ?
#
loop_
_entity_poly.entity_id
_entity_poly.type
_entity_poly.pdbx_seq_one_letter_code
_entity_poly.pdbx_strand_id
1 'polypeptide(L)'
;MQALPLRLEPSGSFALASTEVACLFTSFPSLTKVSSKNRSVHGTNPQSRGDSSLELEAIAAVHELSFAVKIISVSEILPRTPDLIFVNLTTTEGQPYCLELTMKGWRVTSLRHDCMQGDFTRLDLFTTYYDTLYDLMDELSPGYRNRFNEKLAQKLRMLQVAAYHIRSCTL
;
A
#
# COMPACT_ATOMS: atom_id res chain seq x y z
N MET A 1 21.61 36.95 -50.89
CA MET A 1 20.89 36.61 -49.64
C MET A 1 20.55 35.12 -49.69
N GLN A 2 21.45 34.28 -49.18
CA GLN A 2 21.25 32.83 -49.06
C GLN A 2 20.81 32.54 -47.61
N ALA A 3 19.71 31.81 -47.45
CA ALA A 3 19.26 31.30 -46.17
C ALA A 3 19.87 29.91 -45.93
N LEU A 4 20.57 29.75 -44.80
CA LEU A 4 21.10 28.48 -44.30
C LEU A 4 19.95 27.66 -43.66
N PRO A 5 19.85 26.33 -43.85
CA PRO A 5 18.94 25.51 -43.07
C PRO A 5 19.53 25.19 -41.69
N LEU A 6 18.80 25.52 -40.62
CA LEU A 6 19.12 25.11 -39.26
C LEU A 6 18.83 23.61 -39.11
N ARG A 7 19.90 22.84 -38.98
CA ARG A 7 19.91 21.42 -38.59
C ARG A 7 19.58 21.34 -37.09
N LEU A 8 18.42 20.79 -36.73
CA LEU A 8 18.14 20.37 -35.35
C LEU A 8 18.88 19.06 -35.10
N GLU A 9 19.90 19.10 -34.25
CA GLU A 9 20.49 17.90 -33.64
C GLU A 9 19.60 17.46 -32.46
N PRO A 10 19.33 16.15 -32.28
CA PRO A 10 18.62 15.67 -31.10
C PRO A 10 19.61 15.61 -29.93
N SER A 11 19.48 16.53 -28.96
CA SER A 11 20.16 16.42 -27.68
C SER A 11 19.55 15.29 -26.85
N GLY A 12 20.08 14.09 -27.06
CA GLY A 12 19.96 13.00 -26.12
C GLY A 12 20.69 13.34 -24.83
N SER A 13 19.95 13.44 -23.73
CA SER A 13 20.48 13.32 -22.37
C SER A 13 19.36 12.81 -21.48
N PHE A 14 19.05 11.53 -21.64
CA PHE A 14 18.22 10.77 -20.72
C PHE A 14 19.14 9.84 -19.93
N ALA A 15 19.84 10.40 -18.95
CA ALA A 15 20.78 9.66 -18.11
C ALA A 15 20.85 10.27 -16.70
N LEU A 16 19.72 10.35 -16.01
CA LEU A 16 19.66 10.61 -14.57
C LEU A 16 18.43 9.88 -13.99
N ALA A 17 18.49 8.56 -13.92
CA ALA A 17 17.55 7.75 -13.13
C ALA A 17 18.16 6.35 -12.85
N SER A 18 19.36 6.29 -12.30
CA SER A 18 20.00 4.99 -11.95
C SER A 18 20.42 4.87 -10.49
N THR A 19 19.91 5.72 -9.59
CA THR A 19 20.30 5.67 -8.16
C THR A 19 19.17 5.30 -7.21
N GLU A 20 17.91 5.17 -7.66
CA GLU A 20 16.78 4.86 -6.76
C GLU A 20 16.33 3.39 -6.77
N VAL A 21 16.86 2.54 -7.67
CA VAL A 21 16.37 1.16 -7.83
C VAL A 21 16.99 0.17 -6.83
N ALA A 22 18.04 0.57 -6.09
CA ALA A 22 18.77 -0.33 -5.19
C ALA A 22 18.06 -0.61 -3.84
N CYS A 23 17.01 0.14 -3.48
CA CYS A 23 16.29 -0.07 -2.21
C CYS A 23 15.06 -1.01 -2.33
N LEU A 24 14.67 -1.42 -3.54
CA LEU A 24 13.43 -2.20 -3.75
C LEU A 24 13.51 -3.68 -3.34
N PHE A 25 14.67 -4.14 -2.87
CA PHE A 25 14.85 -5.52 -2.38
C PHE A 25 15.10 -5.61 -0.87
N THR A 26 14.84 -4.55 -0.09
CA THR A 26 14.62 -4.78 1.33
C THR A 26 13.37 -5.65 1.45
N SER A 27 13.52 -6.82 2.07
CA SER A 27 12.39 -7.71 2.32
C SER A 27 11.47 -7.03 3.33
N PHE A 28 10.54 -6.22 2.85
CA PHE A 28 9.51 -5.64 3.71
C PHE A 28 8.73 -6.79 4.37
N PRO A 29 8.54 -6.75 5.70
CA PRO A 29 7.76 -7.77 6.38
C PRO A 29 6.32 -7.71 5.87
N SER A 30 5.69 -8.89 5.71
CA SER A 30 4.31 -8.94 5.24
C SER A 30 3.37 -8.19 6.19
N LEU A 31 2.43 -7.42 5.65
CA LEU A 31 1.46 -6.64 6.41
C LEU A 31 0.75 -7.48 7.48
N THR A 32 0.30 -8.68 7.13
CA THR A 32 -0.36 -9.61 8.09
C THR A 32 0.54 -9.95 9.28
N LYS A 33 1.85 -10.15 9.03
CA LYS A 33 2.83 -10.46 10.06
C LYS A 33 3.09 -9.27 10.98
N VAL A 34 3.16 -8.06 10.42
CA VAL A 34 3.33 -6.82 11.20
C VAL A 34 2.09 -6.55 12.05
N SER A 35 0.90 -6.62 11.43
CA SER A 35 -0.39 -6.42 12.12
C SER A 35 -0.55 -7.39 13.31
N SER A 36 -0.26 -8.68 13.10
CA SER A 36 -0.34 -9.71 14.15
C SER A 36 0.64 -9.47 15.30
N LYS A 37 1.86 -9.01 14.98
CA LYS A 37 2.86 -8.66 15.99
C LYS A 37 2.41 -7.46 16.82
N ASN A 38 1.88 -6.42 16.18
CA ASN A 38 1.40 -5.23 16.87
C ASN A 38 0.28 -5.56 17.86
N ARG A 39 -0.64 -6.44 17.44
CA ARG A 39 -1.79 -6.87 18.24
C ARG A 39 -1.42 -7.82 19.39
N SER A 40 -0.33 -8.57 19.29
CA SER A 40 0.13 -9.50 20.33
C SER A 40 1.10 -8.89 21.35
N VAL A 41 1.80 -7.81 21.00
CA VAL A 41 2.87 -7.21 21.81
C VAL A 41 2.36 -6.04 22.69
N HIS A 42 1.04 -5.89 22.84
CA HIS A 42 0.40 -4.82 23.63
C HIS A 42 0.64 -4.89 25.17
N GLY A 43 1.79 -5.42 25.61
CA GLY A 43 2.15 -5.56 27.02
C GLY A 43 3.65 -5.51 27.37
N THR A 44 4.59 -5.26 26.45
CA THR A 44 6.03 -5.28 26.81
C THR A 44 6.86 -4.10 26.27
N ASN A 45 7.34 -3.29 27.22
CA ASN A 45 8.47 -2.35 27.21
C ASN A 45 8.52 -1.22 26.13
N PRO A 46 8.25 0.05 26.49
CA PRO A 46 8.20 1.21 25.56
C PRO A 46 9.52 1.70 24.94
N GLN A 47 10.65 1.02 25.16
CA GLN A 47 11.99 1.66 25.05
C GLN A 47 12.88 1.21 23.89
N SER A 48 12.40 0.35 23.00
CA SER A 48 13.14 -0.10 21.81
C SER A 48 12.79 0.78 20.58
N ARG A 49 13.41 1.96 20.48
CA ARG A 49 13.16 2.95 19.41
C ARG A 49 13.90 2.59 18.11
N GLY A 50 13.26 1.76 17.29
CA GLY A 50 13.24 1.91 15.82
C GLY A 50 11.90 2.54 15.40
N ASP A 51 11.60 2.59 14.09
CA ASP A 51 10.28 3.01 13.59
C ASP A 51 9.15 2.39 14.42
N SER A 52 8.11 3.19 14.73
CA SER A 52 7.03 2.70 15.59
C SER A 52 6.34 1.49 14.95
N SER A 53 5.84 0.55 15.77
CA SER A 53 5.22 -0.69 15.27
C SER A 53 4.12 -0.42 14.24
N LEU A 54 3.33 0.64 14.46
CA LEU A 54 2.28 1.09 13.54
C LEU A 54 2.84 1.75 12.27
N GLU A 55 3.96 2.45 12.36
CA GLU A 55 4.62 3.06 11.21
C GLU A 55 5.12 2.00 10.23
N LEU A 56 5.72 0.92 10.74
CA LEU A 56 6.10 -0.21 9.91
C LEU A 56 4.88 -0.88 9.27
N GLU A 57 3.75 -0.96 9.98
CA GLU A 57 2.50 -1.50 9.46
C GLU A 57 1.92 -0.61 8.35
N ALA A 58 1.91 0.71 8.55
CA ALA A 58 1.48 1.67 7.54
C ALA A 58 2.34 1.60 6.27
N ILE A 59 3.67 1.50 6.42
CA ILE A 59 4.61 1.36 5.30
C ILE A 59 4.36 0.04 4.55
N ALA A 60 4.22 -1.08 5.28
CA ALA A 60 3.91 -2.37 4.69
C ALA A 60 2.57 -2.32 3.92
N ALA A 61 1.56 -1.65 4.47
CA ALA A 61 0.27 -1.47 3.82
C ALA A 61 0.36 -0.68 2.52
N VAL A 62 1.01 0.49 2.53
CA VAL A 62 1.24 1.32 1.34
C VAL A 62 1.94 0.51 0.26
N HIS A 63 3.02 -0.19 0.63
CA HIS A 63 3.79 -0.99 -0.31
C HIS A 63 2.94 -2.14 -0.91
N GLU A 64 2.31 -2.95 -0.06
CA GLU A 64 1.62 -4.16 -0.49
C GLU A 64 0.34 -3.91 -1.27
N LEU A 65 -0.40 -2.83 -0.97
CA LEU A 65 -1.69 -2.54 -1.61
C LEU A 65 -1.60 -1.58 -2.80
N SER A 66 -0.46 -0.92 -3.02
CA SER A 66 -0.24 0.03 -4.13
C SER A 66 -0.71 -0.47 -5.50
N PHE A 67 -0.62 -1.78 -5.79
CA PHE A 67 -1.03 -2.36 -7.08
C PHE A 67 -2.55 -2.40 -7.30
N ALA A 68 -3.35 -2.34 -6.23
CA ALA A 68 -4.78 -2.60 -6.24
C ALA A 68 -5.63 -1.38 -5.85
N VAL A 69 -5.03 -0.19 -5.89
CA VAL A 69 -5.65 1.09 -5.53
C VAL A 69 -5.20 2.16 -6.53
N LYS A 70 -5.89 3.31 -6.57
CA LYS A 70 -5.42 4.47 -7.35
C LYS A 70 -4.39 5.27 -6.57
N ILE A 71 -4.63 5.46 -5.28
CA ILE A 71 -3.76 6.23 -4.37
C ILE A 71 -3.72 5.48 -3.04
N ILE A 72 -2.54 5.39 -2.43
CA ILE A 72 -2.39 5.05 -1.02
C ILE A 72 -1.13 5.74 -0.49
N SER A 73 -1.27 6.46 0.62
CA SER A 73 -0.16 7.19 1.24
C SER A 73 -0.45 7.50 2.70
N VAL A 74 0.58 7.63 3.53
CA VAL A 74 0.45 8.19 4.88
C VAL A 74 0.09 9.67 4.74
N SER A 75 -0.86 10.16 5.54
CA SER A 75 -1.22 11.59 5.56
C SER A 75 -0.04 12.43 6.06
N GLU A 76 0.25 13.53 5.37
CA GLU A 76 1.28 14.50 5.77
C GLU A 76 0.73 15.63 6.64
N ILE A 77 -0.61 15.75 6.72
CA ILE A 77 -1.30 16.87 7.36
C ILE A 77 -1.87 16.46 8.72
N LEU A 78 -2.37 15.22 8.82
CA LEU A 78 -2.99 14.73 10.05
C LEU A 78 -1.93 14.23 11.07
N PRO A 79 -2.28 14.21 12.38
CA PRO A 79 -1.36 13.78 13.43
C PRO A 79 -0.78 12.40 13.18
N ARG A 80 0.55 12.31 13.29
CA ARG A 80 1.31 11.07 13.24
C ARG A 80 2.00 10.85 14.57
N THR A 81 1.57 9.82 15.29
CA THR A 81 2.08 9.48 16.62
C THR A 81 2.40 7.98 16.67
N PRO A 82 3.15 7.50 17.69
CA PRO A 82 3.44 6.07 17.82
C PRO A 82 2.20 5.16 17.93
N ASP A 83 1.07 5.71 18.37
CA ASP A 83 -0.17 4.97 18.65
C ASP A 83 -1.31 5.25 17.66
N LEU A 84 -1.11 6.21 16.75
CA LEU A 84 -2.12 6.65 15.78
C LEU A 84 -1.45 7.19 14.51
N ILE A 85 -1.80 6.62 13.37
CA ILE A 85 -1.34 7.05 12.04
C ILE A 85 -2.55 7.18 11.12
N PHE A 86 -2.57 8.22 10.28
CA PHE A 86 -3.58 8.38 9.25
C PHE A 86 -3.04 8.01 7.87
N VAL A 87 -3.86 7.31 7.09
CA VAL A 87 -3.53 6.84 5.75
C VAL A 87 -4.64 7.27 4.79
N ASN A 88 -4.27 7.95 3.72
CA ASN A 88 -5.17 8.28 2.63
C ASN A 88 -5.19 7.14 1.62
N LEU A 89 -6.38 6.86 1.11
CA LEU A 89 -6.64 5.79 0.17
C LEU A 89 -7.60 6.32 -0.91
N THR A 90 -7.34 6.00 -2.17
CA THR A 90 -8.34 6.11 -3.24
C THR A 90 -8.50 4.76 -3.90
N THR A 91 -9.70 4.21 -3.84
CA THR A 91 -9.98 2.89 -4.41
C THR A 91 -9.88 2.90 -5.94
N THR A 92 -9.88 1.73 -6.56
CA THR A 92 -9.93 1.59 -8.02
C THR A 92 -11.14 2.27 -8.65
N GLU A 93 -12.25 2.35 -7.91
CA GLU A 93 -13.48 3.04 -8.31
C GLU A 93 -13.33 4.56 -8.27
N GLY A 94 -12.27 5.09 -7.64
CA GLY A 94 -12.04 6.53 -7.46
C GLY A 94 -12.64 7.11 -6.19
N GLN A 95 -13.10 6.27 -5.26
CA GLN A 95 -13.63 6.73 -3.98
C GLN A 95 -12.48 7.04 -3.01
N PRO A 96 -12.38 8.28 -2.50
CA PRO A 96 -11.37 8.65 -1.52
C PRO A 96 -11.81 8.30 -0.10
N TYR A 97 -10.85 7.88 0.72
CA TYR A 97 -11.02 7.62 2.14
C TYR A 97 -9.81 8.16 2.91
N CYS A 98 -10.06 8.65 4.11
CA CYS A 98 -9.03 8.74 5.14
C CYS A 98 -9.28 7.62 6.15
N LEU A 99 -8.21 6.92 6.49
CA LEU A 99 -8.20 5.80 7.41
C LEU A 99 -7.36 6.18 8.63
N GLU A 100 -7.74 5.67 9.78
CA GLU A 100 -6.86 5.62 10.94
C GLU A 100 -6.34 4.20 11.15
N LEU A 101 -5.09 4.14 11.58
CA LEU A 101 -4.42 2.95 12.06
C LEU A 101 -4.06 3.14 13.52
N THR A 102 -4.52 2.24 14.37
CA THR A 102 -4.19 2.17 15.80
C THR A 102 -3.90 0.73 16.21
N MET A 103 -3.54 0.50 17.46
CA MET A 103 -3.41 -0.86 18.01
C MET A 103 -4.72 -1.67 17.97
N LYS A 104 -5.89 -1.02 17.83
CA LYS A 104 -7.17 -1.72 17.63
C LYS A 104 -7.35 -2.25 16.21
N GLY A 105 -6.57 -1.74 15.25
CA GLY A 105 -6.70 -2.05 13.82
C GLY A 105 -6.97 -0.81 12.97
N TRP A 106 -7.60 -1.05 11.83
CA TRP A 106 -7.88 -0.09 10.76
C TRP A 106 -9.34 0.37 10.78
N ARG A 107 -9.60 1.65 10.57
CA ARG A 107 -10.97 2.19 10.50
C ARG A 107 -11.07 3.34 9.53
N VAL A 108 -12.21 3.49 8.86
CA VAL A 108 -12.52 4.67 8.05
C VAL A 108 -12.84 5.85 8.96
N THR A 109 -12.17 6.99 8.76
CA THR A 109 -12.43 8.23 9.51
C THR A 109 -13.12 9.29 8.66
N SER A 110 -12.96 9.23 7.33
CA SER A 110 -13.65 10.15 6.42
C SER A 110 -13.73 9.60 5.00
N LEU A 111 -14.67 10.15 4.22
CA LEU A 111 -14.79 9.95 2.76
C LEU A 111 -14.01 11.00 1.95
N ARG A 112 -13.01 11.63 2.58
CA ARG A 112 -12.10 12.60 1.96
C ARG A 112 -10.71 12.36 2.51
N HIS A 113 -9.69 12.61 1.70
CA HIS A 113 -8.30 12.59 2.18
C HIS A 113 -8.08 13.68 3.24
N ASP A 114 -7.15 13.41 4.15
CA ASP A 114 -6.70 14.36 5.18
C ASP A 114 -7.83 14.94 6.03
N CYS A 115 -8.85 14.13 6.28
CA CYS A 115 -10.03 14.52 7.04
C CYS A 115 -10.40 13.44 8.06
N MET A 116 -10.89 13.84 9.23
CA MET A 116 -11.39 12.93 10.28
C MET A 116 -12.90 13.07 10.49
N GLN A 117 -13.58 13.72 9.54
CA GLN A 117 -15.01 13.97 9.65
C GLN A 117 -15.76 12.76 9.09
N GLY A 118 -16.21 11.91 10.01
CA GLY A 118 -17.09 10.79 9.70
C GLY A 118 -18.49 11.25 9.31
N ASP A 119 -19.29 10.34 8.79
CA ASP A 119 -20.68 10.57 8.40
C ASP A 119 -21.62 9.70 9.25
N PHE A 120 -22.40 10.37 10.12
CA PHE A 120 -23.33 9.73 11.05
C PHE A 120 -24.47 8.96 10.36
N THR A 121 -24.72 9.19 9.06
CA THR A 121 -25.72 8.43 8.30
C THR A 121 -25.26 7.00 7.99
N ARG A 122 -23.95 6.73 8.08
CA ARG A 122 -23.33 5.42 7.84
C ARG A 122 -22.47 5.01 9.03
N LEU A 123 -23.06 5.05 10.23
CA LEU A 123 -22.35 4.85 11.49
C LEU A 123 -21.44 3.61 11.48
N ASP A 124 -21.97 2.47 11.02
CA ASP A 124 -21.23 1.20 10.99
C ASP A 124 -19.89 1.30 10.25
N LEU A 125 -19.84 2.06 9.14
CA LEU A 125 -18.62 2.27 8.36
C LEU A 125 -17.54 3.04 9.14
N PHE A 126 -17.94 4.03 9.93
CA PHE A 126 -17.01 4.93 10.65
C PHE A 126 -16.68 4.46 12.07
N THR A 127 -17.36 3.43 12.59
CA THR A 127 -17.11 2.90 13.93
C THR A 127 -16.45 1.53 13.94
N THR A 128 -16.47 0.81 12.82
CA THR A 128 -15.94 -0.56 12.74
C THR A 128 -14.42 -0.56 12.57
N TYR A 129 -13.74 -1.29 13.47
CA TYR A 129 -12.31 -1.59 13.31
C TYR A 129 -12.14 -2.95 12.63
N TYR A 130 -11.22 -2.97 11.68
CA TYR A 130 -10.83 -4.16 10.94
C TYR A 130 -9.44 -4.57 11.37
N ASP A 131 -9.23 -5.88 11.40
CA ASP A 131 -8.00 -6.45 11.90
C ASP A 131 -6.81 -6.17 10.99
N THR A 132 -7.05 -6.21 9.68
CA THR A 132 -6.07 -5.91 8.65
C THR A 132 -6.66 -4.96 7.61
N LEU A 133 -5.80 -4.22 6.90
CA LEU A 133 -6.26 -3.40 5.78
C LEU A 133 -6.89 -4.24 4.66
N TYR A 134 -6.54 -5.52 4.54
CA TYR A 134 -7.15 -6.42 3.55
C TYR A 134 -8.62 -6.66 3.83
N ASP A 135 -8.99 -6.89 5.09
CA ASP A 135 -10.38 -7.12 5.49
C ASP A 135 -11.23 -5.88 5.20
N LEU A 136 -10.70 -4.69 5.53
CA LEU A 136 -11.35 -3.43 5.20
C LEU A 136 -11.50 -3.24 3.68
N MET A 137 -10.45 -3.55 2.90
CA MET A 137 -10.47 -3.37 1.45
C MET A 137 -11.38 -4.35 0.71
N ASP A 138 -11.59 -5.56 1.27
CA ASP A 138 -12.55 -6.54 0.75
C ASP A 138 -13.98 -5.95 0.76
N GLU A 139 -14.32 -5.20 1.82
CA GLU A 139 -15.58 -4.50 1.95
C GLU A 139 -15.66 -3.22 1.10
N LEU A 140 -14.60 -2.38 1.15
CA LEU A 140 -14.63 -1.05 0.51
C LEU A 140 -14.55 -1.07 -1.01
N SER A 141 -13.86 -2.04 -1.62
CA SER A 141 -13.49 -1.96 -3.03
C SER A 141 -13.64 -3.29 -3.77
N PRO A 142 -14.72 -3.45 -4.56
CA PRO A 142 -14.86 -4.57 -5.49
C PRO A 142 -13.68 -4.70 -6.47
N GLY A 143 -13.13 -3.60 -6.95
CA GLY A 143 -11.99 -3.61 -7.87
C GLY A 143 -10.68 -4.03 -7.21
N TYR A 144 -10.48 -3.74 -5.93
CA TYR A 144 -9.40 -4.35 -5.15
C TYR A 144 -9.51 -5.88 -5.17
N ARG A 145 -10.69 -6.44 -4.86
CA ARG A 145 -10.93 -7.89 -4.86
C ARG A 145 -10.61 -8.51 -6.22
N ASN A 146 -11.07 -7.89 -7.30
CA ASN A 146 -10.79 -8.36 -8.66
C ASN A 146 -9.29 -8.37 -8.95
N ARG A 147 -8.58 -7.27 -8.67
CA ARG A 147 -7.12 -7.18 -8.89
C ARG A 147 -6.34 -8.16 -8.03
N PHE A 148 -6.76 -8.36 -6.79
CA PHE A 148 -6.15 -9.35 -5.91
C PHE A 148 -6.29 -10.76 -6.48
N ASN A 149 -7.50 -11.13 -6.91
CA ASN A 149 -7.79 -12.42 -7.53
C ASN A 149 -6.99 -12.63 -8.83
N GLU A 150 -6.90 -11.61 -9.68
CA GLU A 150 -6.10 -11.64 -10.90
C GLU A 150 -4.62 -11.87 -10.61
N LYS A 151 -4.05 -11.14 -9.65
CA LYS A 151 -2.64 -11.29 -9.22
C LYS A 151 -2.38 -12.67 -8.64
N LEU A 152 -3.32 -13.20 -7.85
CA LEU A 152 -3.24 -14.55 -7.30
C LEU A 152 -3.26 -15.60 -8.42
N ALA A 153 -4.22 -15.51 -9.34
CA ALA A 153 -4.35 -16.41 -10.48
C ALA A 153 -3.11 -16.37 -11.39
N GLN A 154 -2.52 -15.18 -11.60
CA GLN A 154 -1.27 -15.04 -12.34
C GLN A 154 -0.11 -15.76 -11.66
N LYS A 155 0.07 -15.57 -10.35
CA LYS A 155 1.12 -16.27 -9.58
C LYS A 155 0.94 -17.79 -9.63
N LEU A 156 -0.29 -18.29 -9.50
CA LEU A 156 -0.58 -19.72 -9.60
C LEU A 156 -0.22 -20.28 -10.98
N ARG A 157 -0.57 -19.57 -12.07
CA ARG A 157 -0.18 -19.97 -13.43
C ARG A 157 1.34 -20.02 -13.59
N MET A 158 2.07 -19.03 -13.07
CA MET A 158 3.53 -19.01 -13.14
C MET A 158 4.15 -20.22 -12.43
N LEU A 159 3.65 -20.58 -11.25
CA LEU A 159 4.10 -21.76 -10.52
C LEU A 159 3.81 -23.07 -11.28
N GLN A 160 2.62 -23.17 -11.88
CA GLN A 160 2.24 -24.33 -12.67
C GLN A 160 3.16 -24.51 -13.89
N VAL A 161 3.45 -23.42 -14.61
CA VAL A 161 4.37 -23.44 -15.75
C VAL A 161 5.78 -23.81 -15.32
N ALA A 162 6.28 -23.24 -14.22
CA ALA A 162 7.61 -23.56 -13.69
C ALA A 162 7.71 -25.05 -13.29
N ALA A 163 6.71 -25.58 -12.61
CA ALA A 163 6.66 -26.99 -12.23
C ALA A 163 6.62 -27.92 -13.46
N TYR A 164 5.87 -27.56 -14.51
CA TYR A 164 5.85 -28.31 -15.75
C TYR A 164 7.21 -28.29 -16.45
N HIS A 165 7.86 -27.13 -16.54
CA HIS A 165 9.17 -26.99 -17.16
C HIS A 165 10.25 -27.84 -16.46
N ILE A 166 10.28 -27.82 -15.12
CA ILE A 166 11.20 -28.66 -14.34
C ILE A 166 10.98 -30.15 -14.68
N ARG A 167 9.72 -30.61 -14.73
CA ARG A 167 9.41 -32.00 -15.06
C ARG A 167 9.85 -32.39 -16.48
N SER A 168 9.73 -31.49 -17.45
CA SER A 168 10.17 -31.72 -18.84
C SER A 168 11.69 -31.70 -19.03
N CYS A 169 12.45 -31.04 -18.16
CA CYS A 169 13.93 -31.04 -18.22
C CYS A 169 14.59 -32.19 -17.43
N THR A 170 13.82 -32.94 -16.65
CA THR A 170 14.31 -34.08 -15.85
C THR A 170 13.99 -35.43 -16.52
N LEU A 171 13.35 -35.41 -17.69
CA LEU A 171 13.10 -36.54 -18.59
C LEU A 171 13.99 -36.39 -19.83
#